data_AF-A0A821NRZ2-F1
#
_entry.id   AF-A0A821NRZ2-F1
#
_cell.length_a   1.000
_cell.length_b   1.000
_cell.length_c   1.000
_cell.angle_alpha   90.00
_cell.angle_beta   90.00
_cell.angle_gamma   90.00
#
_symmetry.space_group_name_H-M   'P 1'
#
loop_
_entity.id
_entity.type
_entity.pdbx_description
1 polymer ?
#
loop_
_entity_poly.entity_id
_entity_poly.type
_entity_poly.pdbx_seq_one_letter_code
_entity_poly.pdbx_strand_id
1 'polypeptide(L)'
;MASHSAGNRLRHSRIEILKDEIYCQIIKQLTDNGHQASESRGWELMWLASGCFAPSAVLLREVNLFLRSRKHQLAADCFARLQRTLKKGKRNHPPQQVEVEAIEHMT
;
A
#
# COMPACT_ATOMS: atom_id res chain seq x y z
N MET A 1 10.60 8.97 -31.89
CA MET A 1 10.81 9.11 -30.43
C MET A 1 9.54 9.44 -29.63
N ALA A 2 8.46 9.98 -30.23
CA ALA A 2 7.22 10.33 -29.49
C ALA A 2 6.34 9.13 -29.06
N SER A 3 6.24 8.06 -29.87
CA SER A 3 5.30 6.95 -29.65
C SER A 3 5.66 6.03 -28.49
N HIS A 4 6.95 5.85 -28.19
CA HIS A 4 7.43 5.06 -27.04
C HIS A 4 7.12 5.76 -25.69
N SER A 5 7.06 7.09 -25.68
CA SER A 5 6.79 7.89 -24.48
C SER A 5 5.31 7.83 -24.06
N ALA A 6 4.38 7.76 -25.02
CA ALA A 6 2.94 7.64 -24.75
C ALA A 6 2.56 6.25 -24.18
N GLY A 7 3.15 5.17 -24.72
CA GLY A 7 2.92 3.81 -24.22
C GLY A 7 3.37 3.62 -22.76
N ASN A 8 4.50 4.21 -22.38
CA ASN A 8 4.98 4.18 -20.99
C ASN A 8 4.12 5.01 -20.04
N ARG A 9 3.54 6.13 -20.50
CA ARG A 9 2.57 6.91 -19.70
C ARG A 9 1.27 6.15 -19.43
N LEU A 10 0.72 5.49 -20.45
CA LEU A 10 -0.51 4.69 -20.30
C LEU A 10 -0.31 3.48 -19.37
N ARG A 11 0.85 2.82 -19.43
CA ARG A 11 1.20 1.75 -18.48
C ARG A 11 1.33 2.27 -17.05
N HIS A 12 2.00 3.40 -16.87
CA HIS A 12 2.09 4.05 -15.55
C HIS A 12 0.72 4.41 -14.98
N SER A 13 -0.17 4.98 -15.78
CA SER A 13 -1.53 5.34 -15.36
C SER A 13 -2.33 4.11 -14.93
N ARG A 14 -2.25 3.00 -15.67
CA ARG A 14 -2.93 1.75 -15.28
C ARG A 14 -2.42 1.15 -13.96
N ILE A 15 -1.11 1.22 -13.72
CA ILE A 15 -0.52 0.75 -12.46
C ILE A 15 -1.04 1.57 -11.28
N GLU A 16 -1.15 2.89 -11.40
CA GLU A 16 -1.70 3.74 -10.34
C GLU A 16 -3.16 3.41 -10.04
N ILE A 17 -3.98 3.18 -11.09
CA ILE A 17 -5.39 2.78 -10.92
C ILE A 17 -5.51 1.46 -10.14
N LEU A 18 -4.66 0.47 -10.45
CA LEU A 18 -4.69 -0.82 -9.75
C LEU A 18 -4.26 -0.69 -8.28
N LYS A 19 -3.30 0.20 -7.96
CA LYS A 19 -2.93 0.46 -6.57
C LYS A 19 -4.10 1.05 -5.79
N ASP A 20 -4.78 2.03 -6.38
CA ASP A 20 -5.96 2.64 -5.76
C ASP A 20 -7.07 1.61 -5.54
N GLU A 21 -7.34 0.78 -6.54
CA GLU A 21 -8.33 -0.29 -6.43
C GLU A 21 -7.99 -1.27 -5.30
N ILE A 22 -6.72 -1.65 -5.14
CA ILE A 22 -6.30 -2.52 -4.03
C ILE A 22 -6.61 -1.86 -2.68
N TYR A 23 -6.26 -0.58 -2.51
CA TYR A 23 -6.57 0.15 -1.27
C TYR A 23 -8.08 0.23 -1.01
N CYS A 24 -8.86 0.59 -2.02
CA CYS A 24 -10.31 0.67 -1.93
C CYS A 24 -10.94 -0.67 -1.52
N GLN A 25 -10.51 -1.77 -2.14
CA GLN A 25 -11.03 -3.11 -1.83
C GLN A 25 -10.66 -3.54 -0.40
N ILE A 26 -9.42 -3.30 0.05
CA ILE A 26 -9.03 -3.62 1.43
C ILE A 26 -9.85 -2.77 2.42
N ILE A 27 -9.96 -1.46 2.20
CA ILE A 27 -10.73 -0.55 3.06
C ILE A 27 -12.20 -0.98 3.13
N LYS A 28 -12.80 -1.36 2.00
CA LYS A 28 -14.16 -1.88 1.94
C LYS A 28 -14.30 -3.14 2.80
N GLN A 29 -13.39 -4.09 2.69
CA GLN A 29 -13.40 -5.33 3.49
C GLN A 29 -13.06 -5.13 4.97
N LEU A 30 -12.50 -3.98 5.35
CA LEU A 30 -12.24 -3.57 6.73
C LEU A 30 -13.33 -2.64 7.29
N THR A 31 -14.34 -2.29 6.49
CA THR A 31 -15.45 -1.43 6.92
C THR A 31 -16.64 -2.31 7.25
N ASP A 32 -17.12 -2.21 8.50
CA ASP A 32 -18.27 -2.94 9.01
C ASP A 32 -18.21 -4.46 8.82
N ASN A 33 -17.00 -5.02 8.89
CA ASN A 33 -16.77 -6.47 8.79
C ASN A 33 -16.92 -7.14 10.16
N GLY A 34 -18.03 -7.85 10.38
CA GLY A 34 -18.27 -8.59 11.61
C GLY A 34 -17.48 -9.90 11.76
N HIS A 35 -16.72 -10.32 10.76
CA HIS A 35 -15.99 -11.58 10.79
C HIS A 35 -14.52 -11.38 11.19
N GLN A 36 -14.21 -11.58 12.48
CA GLN A 36 -12.90 -11.26 13.07
C GLN A 36 -11.69 -11.82 12.29
N ALA A 37 -11.71 -13.09 11.88
CA ALA A 37 -10.58 -13.67 11.14
C ALA A 37 -10.40 -13.06 9.73
N SER A 38 -11.47 -12.53 9.15
CA SER A 38 -11.43 -11.83 7.85
C SER A 38 -10.86 -10.42 8.05
N GLU A 39 -11.28 -9.73 9.12
CA GLU A 39 -10.74 -8.42 9.50
C GLU A 39 -9.24 -8.49 9.78
N SER A 40 -8.77 -9.47 10.56
CA SER A 40 -7.33 -9.65 10.85
C SER A 40 -6.52 -9.80 9.56
N ARG A 41 -6.97 -10.65 8.62
CA ARG A 41 -6.31 -10.81 7.30
C ARG A 41 -6.37 -9.54 6.47
N GLY A 42 -7.47 -8.78 6.54
CA GLY A 42 -7.58 -7.48 5.88
C GLY A 42 -6.55 -6.48 6.38
N TRP A 43 -6.25 -6.48 7.68
CA TRP A 43 -5.22 -5.63 8.26
C TRP A 43 -3.81 -6.07 7.89
N GLU A 44 -3.54 -7.37 7.80
CA GLU A 44 -2.28 -7.90 7.27
C GLU A 44 -2.06 -7.44 5.82
N LEU A 45 -3.10 -7.49 4.98
CA LEU A 45 -3.05 -6.98 3.61
C LEU A 45 -2.79 -5.47 3.57
N MET A 46 -3.44 -4.68 4.42
CA MET A 46 -3.19 -3.23 4.54
C MET A 46 -1.74 -2.93 4.95
N TRP A 47 -1.19 -3.72 5.87
CA TRP A 47 0.18 -3.60 6.36
C TRP A 47 1.22 -3.91 5.28
N LEU A 48 0.97 -4.94 4.47
CA LEU A 48 1.78 -5.27 3.31
C LEU A 48 1.71 -4.15 2.25
N ALA A 49 0.50 -3.77 1.84
CA ALA A 49 0.29 -2.75 0.81
C ALA A 49 0.99 -1.42 1.16
N SER A 50 0.78 -0.92 2.39
CA SER A 50 1.39 0.33 2.88
C SER A 50 2.91 0.34 2.91
N GLY A 51 3.57 -0.83 2.98
CA GLY A 51 5.02 -0.95 2.87
C GLY A 51 5.54 -1.14 1.44
N CYS A 52 4.69 -1.56 0.50
CA CYS A 52 5.08 -1.89 -0.86
C CYS A 52 4.88 -0.74 -1.84
N PHE A 53 3.75 -0.03 -1.74
CA PHE A 53 3.40 1.06 -2.66
C PHE A 53 2.51 2.07 -1.98
N ALA A 54 2.50 3.30 -2.51
CA ALA A 54 1.55 4.33 -2.09
C ALA A 54 0.34 4.34 -3.05
N PRO A 55 -0.86 4.71 -2.56
CA PRO A 55 -1.98 5.06 -3.43
C PRO A 55 -1.66 6.36 -4.19
N SER A 56 -2.50 6.70 -5.16
CA SER A 56 -2.42 7.98 -5.87
C SER A 56 -2.67 9.16 -4.91
N ALA A 57 -2.28 10.36 -5.35
CA ALA A 57 -2.51 11.58 -4.59
C ALA A 57 -4.00 11.85 -4.33
N VAL A 58 -4.89 11.37 -5.20
CA VAL A 58 -6.34 11.53 -5.07
C VAL A 58 -6.87 10.69 -3.90
N LEU A 59 -6.43 9.45 -3.77
CA LEU A 59 -6.90 8.52 -2.74
C LEU A 59 -6.14 8.66 -1.40
N LEU A 60 -4.92 9.20 -1.43
CA LEU A 60 -4.02 9.27 -0.27
C LEU A 60 -4.66 9.93 0.97
N ARG A 61 -5.45 11.00 0.77
CA ARG A 61 -6.13 11.67 1.90
C ARG A 61 -7.07 10.71 2.63
N GLU A 62 -7.88 9.97 1.88
CA GLU A 62 -8.88 9.06 2.43
C GLU A 62 -8.24 7.86 3.12
N VAL A 63 -7.16 7.32 2.56
CA VAL A 63 -6.38 6.24 3.20
C VAL A 63 -5.77 6.70 4.52
N ASN A 64 -5.21 7.92 4.57
CA ASN A 64 -4.68 8.49 5.82
C ASN A 64 -5.77 8.70 6.87
N LEU A 65 -6.95 9.20 6.47
CA LEU A 65 -8.08 9.36 7.38
C LEU A 65 -8.57 8.01 7.92
N PHE A 66 -8.69 7.00 7.06
CA PHE A 66 -9.04 5.65 7.45
C PHE A 66 -8.06 5.06 8.46
N LEU A 67 -6.76 5.13 8.20
CA LEU A 67 -5.75 4.57 9.10
C LEU A 67 -5.72 5.28 10.47
N ARG A 68 -6.01 6.59 10.51
CA ARG A 68 -6.03 7.36 11.76
C ARG A 68 -7.32 7.18 12.56
N SER A 69 -8.43 6.77 11.93
CA SER A 69 -9.72 6.61 12.61
C SER A 69 -9.89 5.24 13.28
N ARG A 70 -9.11 4.23 12.88
CA ARG A 70 -9.22 2.86 13.36
C ARG A 70 -8.36 2.62 14.61
N LYS A 71 -8.90 1.88 15.58
CA LYS A 71 -8.22 1.51 16.84
C LYS A 71 -7.43 0.19 16.74
N HIS A 72 -7.30 -0.38 15.55
CA HIS A 72 -6.61 -1.65 15.35
C HIS A 72 -5.09 -1.49 15.58
N GLN A 73 -4.45 -2.50 16.18
CA GLN A 73 -3.02 -2.45 16.54
C GLN A 73 -2.09 -2.18 15.34
N LEU A 74 -2.45 -2.65 14.15
CA LEU A 74 -1.67 -2.44 12.93
C LEU A 74 -1.89 -1.07 12.28
N ALA A 75 -2.94 -0.33 12.66
CA ALA A 75 -3.33 0.89 11.95
C ALA A 75 -2.24 1.98 12.01
N ALA A 76 -1.65 2.19 13.18
CA ALA A 76 -0.57 3.15 13.38
C ALA A 76 0.70 2.79 12.59
N ASP A 77 1.07 1.50 12.56
CA ASP A 77 2.24 1.06 11.79
C ASP A 77 1.98 1.11 10.28
N CYS A 78 0.78 0.73 9.83
CA CYS A 78 0.37 0.92 8.43
C CYS A 78 0.52 2.38 7.99
N PHE A 79 0.09 3.34 8.83
CA PHE A 79 0.27 4.76 8.57
C PHE A 79 1.75 5.13 8.48
N ALA A 80 2.57 4.72 9.46
CA ALA A 80 4.00 5.02 9.48
C ALA A 80 4.75 4.40 8.28
N ARG A 81 4.37 3.20 7.86
CA ARG A 81 4.88 2.52 6.66
C ARG A 81 4.51 3.28 5.41
N LEU A 82 3.25 3.69 5.26
CA LEU A 82 2.80 4.49 4.13
C LEU A 82 3.57 5.81 4.02
N GLN A 83 3.79 6.51 5.13
CA GLN A 83 4.60 7.73 5.14
C GLN A 83 6.05 7.49 4.70
N ARG A 84 6.65 6.36 5.09
CA ARG A 84 7.99 5.95 4.63
C ARG A 84 7.99 5.64 3.13
N THR A 85 6.98 4.93 2.64
CA THR A 85 6.82 4.59 1.22
C THR A 85 6.68 5.84 0.36
N LEU A 86 5.93 6.85 0.83
CA LEU A 86 5.80 8.15 0.16
C LEU A 86 7.12 8.91 0.11
N LYS A 87 7.88 8.94 1.22
CA LYS A 87 9.19 9.62 1.29
C LYS A 87 10.25 8.98 0.40
N LYS A 88 10.21 7.66 0.22
CA LYS A 88 11.16 6.92 -0.63
C LYS A 88 10.89 7.10 -2.14
N GLY A 89 9.74 7.68 -2.53
CA GLY A 89 9.30 7.73 -3.92
C GLY A 89 9.03 6.33 -4.50
N LYS A 90 8.75 6.24 -5.82
CA LYS A 90 8.66 4.94 -6.50
C LYS A 90 10.03 4.25 -6.45
N ARG A 91 10.11 3.04 -5.87
CA ARG A 91 11.28 2.18 -6.09
C ARG A 91 11.34 1.82 -7.57
N ASN A 92 12.45 2.15 -8.21
CA ASN A 92 12.74 1.73 -9.58
C ASN A 92 13.28 0.29 -9.67
N HIS A 93 13.60 -0.34 -8.52
CA HIS A 93 14.21 -1.67 -8.45
C HIS A 93 13.62 -2.53 -7.33
N PRO A 94 13.56 -3.87 -7.51
CA PRO A 94 13.09 -4.83 -6.49
C PRO A 94 13.95 -4.78 -5.20
N PRO A 95 13.47 -5.38 -4.09
CA PRO A 95 14.22 -5.50 -2.83
C PRO A 95 15.65 -6.03 -3.08
N GLN A 96 16.64 -5.41 -2.45
CA GLN A 96 18.01 -5.91 -2.51
C GLN A 96 18.16 -7.12 -1.58
N GLN A 97 19.11 -8.02 -1.87
CA GLN A 97 19.37 -9.24 -1.10
C GLN A 97 19.47 -8.97 0.42
N VAL A 98 20.12 -7.86 0.80
CA VAL A 98 20.28 -7.42 2.19
C VAL A 98 18.96 -7.11 2.90
N GLU A 99 17.92 -6.71 2.17
CA GLU A 99 16.57 -6.47 2.72
C GLU A 99 15.81 -7.78 2.93
N VAL A 100 16.12 -8.81 2.14
CA VAL A 100 15.55 -10.16 2.27
C VAL A 100 16.19 -10.87 3.46
N GLU A 101 17.52 -10.84 3.55
CA GLU A 101 18.29 -11.44 4.64
C GLU A 101 17.94 -10.81 6.01
N ALA A 102 17.68 -9.50 6.04
CA ALA A 102 17.24 -8.82 7.26
C ALA A 102 15.87 -9.33 7.77
N ILE A 103 15.01 -9.85 6.91
CA ILE A 103 13.72 -10.44 7.30
C ILE A 103 13.93 -11.87 7.81
N GLU A 104 14.81 -12.64 7.19
CA GLU A 104 15.11 -14.03 7.58
C GLU A 104 15.78 -14.13 8.95
N HIS A 105 16.63 -13.17 9.33
CA HIS A 105 17.31 -13.15 10.62
C HIS A 105 16.52 -12.50 11.77
N MET A 106 15.34 -11.94 11.50
CA MET A 106 14.42 -11.45 12.54
C MET A 106 13.38 -12.51 12.98
N THR A 107 13.50 -13.73 12.47
CA THR A 107 12.70 -14.92 12.85
C THR A 107 13.60 -15.92 13.55
#